data_AF-A0A4R1RXE8-F1
#
_entry.id   AF-A0A4R1RXE8-F1
#
_cell.length_a   1.000
_cell.length_b   1.000
_cell.length_c   1.000
_cell.angle_alpha   90.00
_cell.angle_beta   90.00
_cell.angle_gamma   90.00
#
_symmetry.space_group_name_H-M   'P 1'
#
loop_
_entity.id
_entity.type
_entity.pdbx_description
1 polymer ?
#
loop_
_entity_poly.entity_id
_entity_poly.type
_entity_poly.pdbx_seq_one_letter_code
_entity_poly.pdbx_strand_id
1 'polypeptide(L)'
;MAEIAAIGAWLSSNIGTVATVAGTALTAAGTLAAGKAEKTNQDYIAKQEDQKANEEMAAAQREAQQNRKEAIFANSRAQALAASSGGGAGSDAPTIVKLMSDTAGQGELNAGTTLYGGVQRAAGLRDSAKGRRAAGRASYLGSQLGAFGQVASGVGKAFG
;
A
#
# COMPACT_ATOMS: atom_id res chain seq x y z
N MET A 1 -52.70 35.00 31.72
CA MET A 1 -52.87 34.06 30.58
C MET A 1 -52.07 34.46 29.33
N ALA A 2 -51.62 35.72 29.15
CA ALA A 2 -50.93 36.17 27.92
C ALA A 2 -49.40 35.91 27.86
N GLU A 3 -48.72 35.77 29.01
CA GLU A 3 -47.24 35.61 29.04
C GLU A 3 -46.76 34.18 28.77
N ILE A 4 -47.59 33.17 29.06
CA ILE A 4 -47.26 31.75 28.82
C ILE A 4 -47.28 31.44 27.31
N ALA A 5 -48.11 32.14 26.54
CA ALA A 5 -48.16 32.02 25.08
C ALA A 5 -46.91 32.63 24.40
N ALA A 6 -46.32 33.68 24.97
CA ALA A 6 -45.10 34.30 24.45
C ALA A 6 -43.85 33.42 24.66
N ILE A 7 -43.75 32.73 25.80
CA ILE A 7 -42.69 31.74 26.07
C ILE A 7 -42.90 30.49 25.19
N GLY A 8 -44.15 30.05 25.00
CA GLY A 8 -44.50 28.95 24.11
C GLY A 8 -44.17 29.22 22.63
N ALA A 9 -44.33 30.46 22.16
CA ALA A 9 -43.95 30.89 20.81
C ALA A 9 -42.44 31.09 20.65
N TRP A 10 -41.73 31.57 21.68
CA TRP A 10 -40.27 31.66 21.66
C TRP A 10 -39.62 30.27 21.71
N LEU A 11 -40.12 29.34 22.52
CA LEU A 11 -39.66 27.95 22.48
C LEU A 11 -40.08 27.24 21.19
N SER A 12 -41.29 27.40 20.66
CA SER A 12 -41.65 26.73 19.40
C SER A 12 -40.91 27.28 18.18
N SER A 13 -40.57 28.57 18.18
CA SER A 13 -39.77 29.20 17.12
C SER A 13 -38.26 28.90 17.26
N ASN A 14 -37.75 28.61 18.47
CA ASN A 14 -36.35 28.24 18.72
C ASN A 14 -36.09 26.74 18.91
N ILE A 15 -37.10 25.89 19.12
CA ILE A 15 -36.94 24.43 19.22
C ILE A 15 -36.49 23.87 17.88
N GLY A 16 -36.96 24.42 16.76
CA GLY A 16 -36.43 24.08 15.44
C GLY A 16 -34.93 24.40 15.33
N THR A 17 -34.51 25.54 15.87
CA THR A 17 -33.13 26.03 15.87
C THR A 17 -32.21 25.26 16.82
N VAL A 18 -32.66 24.95 18.03
CA VAL A 18 -31.89 24.18 19.03
C VAL A 18 -31.87 22.69 18.69
N ALA A 19 -32.95 22.12 18.15
CA ALA A 19 -32.96 20.74 17.66
C ALA A 19 -32.13 20.59 16.38
N THR A 20 -32.10 21.60 15.50
CA THR A 20 -31.19 21.58 14.33
C THR A 20 -29.73 21.77 14.73
N VAL A 21 -29.42 22.57 15.76
CA VAL A 21 -28.05 22.71 16.31
C VAL A 21 -27.60 21.44 17.04
N ALA A 22 -28.45 20.81 17.86
CA ALA A 22 -28.15 19.54 18.51
C ALA A 22 -28.03 18.39 17.48
N GLY A 23 -28.88 18.38 16.45
CA GLY A 23 -28.82 17.44 15.34
C GLY A 23 -27.56 17.63 14.46
N THR A 24 -27.11 18.87 14.25
CA THR A 24 -25.85 19.18 13.53
C THR A 24 -24.62 18.81 14.36
N ALA A 25 -24.64 18.99 15.68
CA ALA A 25 -23.55 18.54 16.55
C ALA A 25 -23.40 17.01 16.56
N LEU A 26 -24.51 16.26 16.61
CA LEU A 26 -24.51 14.80 16.52
C LEU A 26 -24.03 14.28 15.16
N THR A 27 -24.44 14.93 14.07
CA THR A 27 -23.98 14.56 12.71
C THR A 27 -22.52 14.95 12.45
N ALA A 28 -22.04 16.06 13.03
CA ALA A 28 -20.62 16.43 13.01
C ALA A 28 -19.73 15.42 13.78
N ALA A 29 -20.18 14.94 14.93
CA ALA A 29 -19.48 13.88 15.67
C ALA A 29 -19.47 12.55 14.90
N GLY A 30 -20.59 12.19 14.26
CA GLY A 30 -20.69 10.99 13.42
C GLY A 30 -19.80 11.03 12.18
N THR A 31 -19.69 12.18 11.51
CA THR A 31 -18.81 12.35 10.33
C THR A 31 -17.33 12.33 10.70
N LEU A 32 -16.94 12.91 11.84
CA LEU A 32 -15.57 12.80 12.38
C LEU A 32 -15.20 11.36 12.73
N ALA A 33 -16.09 10.63 13.41
CA ALA A 33 -15.88 9.23 13.75
C ALA A 33 -15.79 8.36 12.49
N ALA A 34 -16.65 8.58 11.49
CA ALA A 34 -16.63 7.90 10.21
C ALA A 34 -15.32 8.14 9.44
N GLY A 35 -14.83 9.38 9.38
CA GLY A 35 -13.56 9.69 8.72
C GLY A 35 -12.34 9.06 9.40
N LYS A 36 -12.35 8.95 10.74
CA LYS A 36 -11.29 8.24 11.49
C LYS A 36 -11.33 6.73 11.24
N ALA A 37 -12.52 6.15 11.18
CA ALA A 37 -12.70 4.73 10.83
C ALA A 37 -12.21 4.46 9.40
N GLU A 38 -12.56 5.32 8.45
CA GLU A 38 -12.11 5.20 7.05
C GLU A 38 -10.59 5.32 6.92
N LYS A 39 -9.97 6.28 7.60
CA LYS A 39 -8.50 6.39 7.66
C LYS A 39 -7.86 5.10 8.18
N THR A 40 -8.40 4.54 9.26
CA THR A 40 -7.87 3.32 9.88
C THR A 40 -8.02 2.11 8.94
N ASN A 41 -9.14 2.02 8.23
CA ASN A 41 -9.39 0.99 7.23
C ASN A 41 -8.40 1.10 6.04
N GLN A 42 -8.22 2.29 5.49
CA GLN A 42 -7.26 2.53 4.40
C GLN A 42 -5.81 2.28 4.86
N ASP A 43 -5.45 2.65 6.09
CA ASP A 43 -4.14 2.35 6.68
C ASP A 43 -3.91 0.84 6.86
N TYR A 44 -4.98 0.08 7.19
CA TYR A 44 -4.93 -1.37 7.29
C TYR A 44 -4.70 -2.03 5.92
N ILE A 45 -5.43 -1.59 4.89
CA ILE A 45 -5.24 -2.05 3.51
C ILE A 45 -3.81 -1.75 3.05
N ALA A 46 -3.32 -0.53 3.31
CA ALA A 46 -1.96 -0.13 2.97
C ALA A 46 -0.91 -1.01 3.66
N LYS A 47 -1.12 -1.38 4.93
CA LYS A 47 -0.24 -2.32 5.63
C LYS A 47 -0.24 -3.71 5.01
N GLN A 48 -1.39 -4.21 4.56
CA GLN A 48 -1.45 -5.50 3.86
C GLN A 48 -0.69 -5.45 2.53
N GLU A 49 -0.81 -4.36 1.77
CA GLU A 49 -0.07 -4.17 0.52
C GLU A 49 1.44 -4.10 0.76
N ASP A 50 1.88 -3.42 1.83
CA ASP A 50 3.30 -3.40 2.22
C ASP A 50 3.82 -4.79 2.65
N GLN A 51 3.01 -5.58 3.35
CA GLN A 51 3.35 -6.96 3.70
C GLN A 51 3.54 -7.81 2.44
N LYS A 52 2.58 -7.76 1.50
CA LYS A 52 2.68 -8.43 0.20
C LYS A 52 3.90 -7.97 -0.59
N ALA A 53 4.23 -6.67 -0.58
CA ALA A 53 5.40 -6.13 -1.26
C ALA A 53 6.71 -6.72 -0.68
N ASN A 54 6.77 -6.90 0.63
CA ASN A 54 7.92 -7.49 1.30
C ASN A 54 8.02 -9.00 1.03
N GLU A 55 6.89 -9.71 1.02
CA GLU A 55 6.81 -11.12 0.63
C GLU A 55 7.29 -11.34 -0.80
N GLU A 56 6.88 -10.47 -1.74
CA GLU A 56 7.28 -10.51 -3.15
C GLU A 56 8.79 -10.29 -3.31
N MET A 57 9.35 -9.29 -2.61
CA MET A 57 10.79 -9.06 -2.56
C MET A 57 11.55 -10.26 -1.99
N ALA A 58 11.04 -10.86 -0.90
CA ALA A 58 11.66 -12.03 -0.29
C ALA A 58 11.56 -13.28 -1.17
N ALA A 59 10.47 -13.44 -1.93
CA ALA A 59 10.31 -14.50 -2.93
C ALA A 59 11.30 -14.31 -4.07
N ALA A 60 11.37 -13.11 -4.65
CA ALA A 60 12.30 -12.78 -5.73
C ALA A 60 13.77 -12.93 -5.32
N GLN A 61 14.13 -12.57 -4.07
CA GLN A 61 15.47 -12.82 -3.53
C GLN A 61 15.78 -14.31 -3.40
N ARG A 62 14.82 -15.11 -2.93
CA ARG A 62 14.99 -16.57 -2.82
C ARG A 62 15.14 -17.23 -4.19
N GLU A 63 14.33 -16.83 -5.16
CA GLU A 63 14.38 -17.33 -6.53
C GLU A 63 15.68 -16.92 -7.22
N ALA A 64 16.13 -15.68 -7.06
CA ALA A 64 17.43 -15.23 -7.57
C ALA A 64 18.60 -16.02 -6.98
N GLN A 65 18.53 -16.37 -5.68
CA GLN A 65 19.54 -17.26 -5.07
C GLN A 65 19.49 -18.69 -5.63
N GLN A 66 18.29 -19.21 -5.93
CA GLN A 66 18.15 -20.52 -6.56
C GLN A 66 18.76 -20.51 -7.97
N ASN A 67 18.46 -19.49 -8.79
CA ASN A 67 19.02 -19.34 -10.14
C ASN A 67 20.56 -19.30 -10.12
N ARG A 68 21.15 -18.58 -9.16
CA ARG A 68 22.61 -18.58 -8.97
C ARG A 68 23.16 -19.96 -8.61
N LYS A 69 22.52 -20.65 -7.66
CA LYS A 69 22.93 -22.00 -7.24
C LYS A 69 22.83 -23.00 -8.39
N GLU A 70 21.76 -22.92 -9.17
CA GLU A 70 21.53 -23.80 -10.32
C GLU A 70 22.59 -23.60 -11.40
N ALA A 71 22.96 -22.34 -11.70
CA ALA A 71 24.07 -22.03 -12.60
C ALA A 71 25.42 -22.58 -12.09
N ILE A 72 25.69 -22.47 -10.79
CA ILE A 72 26.88 -23.06 -10.16
C ILE A 72 26.87 -24.59 -10.32
N PHE A 73 25.74 -25.25 -10.03
CA PHE A 73 25.63 -26.71 -10.18
C PHE A 73 25.76 -27.17 -11.63
N ALA A 74 25.18 -26.45 -12.57
CA ALA A 74 25.33 -26.71 -14.00
C ALA A 74 26.80 -26.60 -14.43
N ASN A 75 27.51 -25.56 -13.96
CA ASN A 75 28.94 -25.40 -14.21
C ASN A 75 29.78 -26.52 -13.59
N SER A 76 29.53 -26.90 -12.34
CA SER A 76 30.24 -28.01 -11.69
C SER A 76 30.03 -29.33 -12.44
N ARG A 77 28.82 -29.57 -12.96
CA ARG A 77 28.52 -30.75 -13.80
C ARG A 77 29.25 -30.69 -15.14
N ALA A 78 29.25 -29.54 -15.81
CA ALA A 78 29.98 -29.34 -17.06
C ALA A 78 31.49 -29.57 -16.88
N GLN A 79 32.06 -29.07 -15.78
CA GLN A 79 33.47 -29.27 -15.44
C GLN A 79 33.79 -30.75 -15.16
N ALA A 80 32.94 -31.45 -14.41
CA ALA A 80 33.13 -32.88 -14.12
C ALA A 80 33.04 -33.74 -15.40
N LEU A 81 32.09 -33.44 -16.29
CA LEU A 81 31.96 -34.11 -17.58
C LEU A 81 33.18 -33.85 -18.46
N ALA A 82 33.65 -32.60 -18.53
CA ALA A 82 34.87 -32.23 -19.24
C ALA A 82 36.11 -32.97 -18.71
N ALA A 83 36.25 -33.06 -17.39
CA ALA A 83 37.34 -33.82 -16.77
C ALA A 83 37.25 -35.34 -17.05
N SER A 84 36.03 -35.90 -17.11
CA SER A 84 35.82 -37.33 -17.38
C SER A 84 36.00 -37.74 -18.84
N SER A 85 35.79 -36.82 -19.79
CA SER A 85 35.82 -37.12 -21.23
C SER A 85 37.24 -37.13 -21.81
N GLY A 86 38.26 -36.85 -21.00
CA GLY A 86 39.65 -36.77 -21.44
C GLY A 86 39.99 -35.51 -22.27
N GLY A 87 38.98 -34.71 -22.63
CA GLY A 87 39.15 -33.36 -23.17
C GLY A 87 39.49 -32.41 -22.03
N GLY A 88 40.77 -32.34 -21.67
CA GLY A 88 41.24 -31.61 -20.49
C GLY A 88 40.57 -30.26 -20.30
N ALA A 89 40.13 -29.97 -19.07
CA ALA A 89 39.64 -28.66 -18.63
C ALA A 89 40.77 -27.60 -18.54
N GLY A 90 41.82 -27.76 -19.35
CA GLY A 90 42.95 -26.86 -19.49
C GLY A 90 42.80 -25.95 -20.71
N SER A 91 43.83 -25.12 -20.95
CA SER A 91 43.93 -24.14 -22.05
C SER A 91 43.69 -24.70 -23.47
N ASP A 92 43.66 -26.02 -23.63
CA ASP A 92 43.49 -26.72 -24.90
C ASP A 92 42.01 -26.97 -25.28
N ALA A 93 41.05 -26.69 -24.38
CA ALA A 93 39.61 -26.76 -24.65
C ALA A 93 38.87 -25.43 -24.38
N PRO A 94 39.20 -24.34 -25.10
CA PRO A 94 38.62 -23.00 -24.89
C PRO A 94 37.08 -22.95 -24.99
N THR A 95 36.47 -23.88 -25.73
CA THR A 95 35.02 -23.98 -25.86
C THR A 95 34.31 -24.32 -24.55
N ILE A 96 34.91 -25.15 -23.69
CA ILE A 96 34.31 -25.60 -22.42
C ILE A 96 34.33 -24.48 -21.39
N VAL A 97 35.47 -23.79 -21.26
CA VAL A 97 35.61 -22.62 -20.37
C VAL A 97 34.64 -21.52 -20.78
N LYS A 98 34.50 -21.27 -22.10
CA LYS A 98 33.55 -20.29 -22.62
C LYS A 98 32.10 -20.66 -22.30
N LEU A 99 31.70 -21.92 -22.51
CA LEU A 99 30.35 -22.40 -22.18
C LEU A 99 30.04 -22.29 -20.67
N MET A 100 31.03 -22.55 -19.81
CA MET A 100 30.88 -22.38 -18.36
C MET A 100 30.74 -20.91 -17.95
N SER A 101 31.52 -20.01 -18.56
CA SER A 101 31.40 -18.56 -18.35
C SER A 101 30.05 -18.02 -18.86
N ASP A 102 29.57 -18.50 -20.00
CA ASP A 102 28.26 -18.14 -20.55
C ASP A 102 27.12 -18.64 -19.66
N THR A 103 27.24 -19.86 -19.12
CA THR A 103 26.25 -20.44 -18.18
C THR A 103 26.20 -19.66 -16.87
N ALA A 104 27.35 -19.29 -16.31
CA ALA A 104 27.43 -18.42 -15.13
C ALA A 104 26.79 -17.05 -15.42
N GLY A 105 27.13 -16.46 -16.57
CA GLY A 105 26.59 -15.17 -17.01
C GLY A 105 25.06 -15.21 -17.17
N GLN A 106 24.51 -16.27 -17.76
CA GLN A 106 23.07 -16.46 -17.87
C GLN A 106 22.40 -16.64 -16.50
N GLY A 107 23.04 -17.35 -15.57
CA GLY A 107 22.55 -17.49 -14.19
C GLY A 107 22.45 -16.15 -13.46
N GLU A 108 23.48 -15.30 -13.59
CA GLU A 108 23.49 -13.96 -12.98
C GLU A 108 22.46 -13.03 -13.63
N LEU A 109 22.32 -13.08 -14.96
CA LEU A 109 21.30 -12.34 -15.69
C LEU A 109 19.88 -12.75 -15.28
N ASN A 110 19.61 -14.06 -15.18
CA ASN A 110 18.33 -14.59 -14.72
C ASN A 110 18.04 -14.21 -13.27
N ALA A 111 19.05 -14.27 -12.40
CA ALA A 111 18.91 -13.81 -11.02
C ALA A 111 18.60 -12.31 -10.96
N GLY A 112 19.26 -11.50 -11.79
CA GLY A 112 19.05 -10.06 -11.90
C GLY A 112 17.65 -9.71 -12.41
N THR A 113 17.16 -10.39 -13.45
CA THR A 113 15.82 -10.15 -14.01
C THR A 113 14.71 -10.58 -13.04
N THR A 114 14.87 -11.71 -12.35
CA THR A 114 13.93 -12.15 -11.29
C THR A 114 13.87 -11.12 -10.16
N LEU A 115 15.02 -10.67 -9.65
CA LEU A 115 15.08 -9.65 -8.60
C LEU A 115 14.42 -8.35 -9.06
N TYR A 116 14.74 -7.89 -10.27
CA TYR A 116 14.19 -6.67 -10.84
C TYR A 116 12.67 -6.76 -10.99
N GLY A 117 12.14 -7.89 -11.48
CA GLY A 117 10.70 -8.13 -11.57
C GLY A 117 10.01 -8.14 -10.20
N GLY A 118 10.66 -8.67 -9.16
CA GLY A 118 10.19 -8.58 -7.78
C GLY A 118 10.17 -7.15 -7.24
N VAL A 119 11.23 -6.38 -7.49
CA VAL A 119 11.33 -4.96 -7.09
C VAL A 119 10.23 -4.13 -7.73
N GLN A 120 9.97 -4.32 -9.03
CA GLN A 120 8.90 -3.59 -9.75
C GLN A 120 7.52 -3.90 -9.19
N ARG A 121 7.20 -5.19 -8.94
CA ARG A 121 5.94 -5.60 -8.31
C ARG A 121 5.79 -5.03 -6.90
N ALA A 122 6.86 -5.08 -6.09
CA ALA A 122 6.89 -4.50 -4.75
C ALA A 122 6.74 -2.97 -4.76
N ALA A 123 7.33 -2.29 -5.76
CA ALA A 123 7.20 -0.85 -5.92
C ALA A 123 5.74 -0.46 -6.23
N GLY A 124 5.07 -1.17 -7.15
CA GLY A 124 3.65 -0.94 -7.44
C GLY A 124 2.74 -1.13 -6.22
N LEU A 125 2.99 -2.16 -5.42
CA LEU A 125 2.25 -2.39 -4.17
C LEU A 125 2.49 -1.28 -3.14
N ARG A 126 3.74 -0.83 -2.98
CA ARG A 126 4.07 0.28 -2.06
C ARG A 126 3.48 1.61 -2.51
N ASP A 127 3.40 1.86 -3.81
CA ASP A 127 2.77 3.07 -4.33
C ASP A 127 1.25 3.02 -4.18
N SER A 128 0.62 1.85 -4.37
CA SER A 128 -0.79 1.65 -3.98
C SER A 128 -0.99 1.95 -2.49
N ALA A 129 -0.10 1.42 -1.62
CA ALA A 129 -0.19 1.63 -0.17
C ALA A 129 -0.05 3.11 0.22
N LYS A 130 0.86 3.85 -0.43
CA LYS A 130 0.97 5.31 -0.26
C LYS A 130 -0.29 6.02 -0.71
N GLY A 131 -0.87 5.61 -1.84
CA GLY A 131 -2.14 6.12 -2.36
C GLY A 131 -3.29 5.92 -1.36
N ARG A 132 -3.42 4.71 -0.81
CA ARG A 132 -4.39 4.36 0.23
C ARG A 132 -4.24 5.24 1.48
N ARG A 133 -3.01 5.41 1.97
CA ARG A 133 -2.72 6.31 3.12
C ARG A 133 -3.01 7.77 2.83
N ALA A 134 -2.74 8.23 1.60
CA ALA A 134 -3.07 9.58 1.17
C ALA A 134 -4.59 9.78 1.10
N ALA A 135 -5.32 8.82 0.52
CA ALA A 135 -6.77 8.82 0.47
C ALA A 135 -7.40 8.81 1.88
N GLY A 136 -6.93 7.96 2.79
CA GLY A 136 -7.40 7.94 4.18
C GLY A 136 -7.17 9.26 4.92
N ARG A 137 -6.02 9.91 4.71
CA ARG A 137 -5.74 11.24 5.25
C ARG A 137 -6.65 12.31 4.65
N ALA A 138 -6.88 12.28 3.33
CA ALA A 138 -7.78 13.20 2.64
C ALA A 138 -9.23 13.02 3.13
N SER A 139 -9.73 11.79 3.28
CA SER A 139 -11.05 11.50 3.83
C SER A 139 -11.21 12.00 5.26
N TYR A 140 -10.18 11.86 6.10
CA TYR A 140 -10.20 12.37 7.47
C TYR A 140 -10.16 13.90 7.56
N LEU A 141 -9.43 14.57 6.66
CA LEU A 141 -9.43 16.03 6.58
C LEU A 141 -10.75 16.55 5.99
N GLY A 142 -11.28 15.88 4.96
CA GLY A 142 -12.57 16.17 4.36
C GLY A 142 -13.73 15.98 5.35
N SER A 143 -13.67 14.96 6.21
CA SER A 143 -14.69 14.76 7.23
C SER A 143 -14.62 15.83 8.34
N GLN A 144 -13.42 16.29 8.71
CA GLN A 144 -13.24 17.42 9.63
C GLN A 144 -13.78 18.72 9.04
N LEU A 145 -13.44 19.02 7.78
CA LEU A 145 -13.93 20.21 7.07
C LEU A 145 -15.45 20.15 6.83
N GLY A 146 -15.97 18.98 6.48
CA GLY A 146 -17.41 18.74 6.30
C GLY A 146 -18.17 18.89 7.61
N ALA A 147 -17.65 18.34 8.70
CA ALA A 147 -18.22 18.53 10.04
C ALA A 147 -18.24 20.02 10.43
N PHE A 148 -17.16 20.75 10.18
CA PHE A 148 -17.08 22.18 10.43
C PHE A 148 -18.05 23.00 9.54
N GLY A 149 -18.14 22.68 8.25
CA GLY A 149 -19.06 23.33 7.32
C GLY A 149 -20.53 23.04 7.62
N GLN A 150 -20.86 21.84 8.12
CA GLN A 150 -22.21 21.50 8.58
C GLN A 150 -22.59 22.28 9.84
N VAL A 151 -21.66 22.43 10.79
CA VAL A 151 -21.88 23.28 11.98
C VAL A 151 -22.05 24.75 11.58
N ALA A 152 -21.16 25.28 10.73
CA ALA A 152 -21.21 26.68 10.30
C ALA A 152 -22.47 27.02 9.47
N SER A 153 -22.90 26.11 8.58
CA SER A 153 -24.14 26.28 7.80
C SER A 153 -25.40 26.08 8.63
N GLY A 154 -25.37 25.20 9.63
CA GLY A 154 -26.45 25.05 10.63
C GLY A 154 -26.63 26.32 11.46
N VAL A 155 -25.53 26.93 11.91
CA VAL A 155 -25.54 28.23 12.60
C VAL A 155 -25.96 29.36 11.66
N GLY A 156 -25.45 29.42 10.42
CA GLY A 156 -25.83 30.45 9.46
C GLY A 156 -27.32 30.46 9.11
N LYS A 157 -27.96 29.29 9.04
CA LYS A 157 -29.42 29.15 8.83
C LYS A 157 -30.26 29.38 10.09
N ALA A 158 -29.63 29.34 11.27
CA ALA A 158 -30.27 29.57 12.55
C ALA A 158 -30.32 31.06 12.94
N PHE A 159 -29.39 31.86 12.43
CA PHE A 159 -29.20 33.27 12.79
C PHE A 159 -29.40 34.26 11.62
N GLY A 160 -29.75 33.78 10.42
CA GLY A 160 -30.15 34.58 9.25
C GLY A 160 -31.55 34.23 8.81
#